data_AF-A0A2E5A0M2-F1
#
_entry.id   AF-A0A2E5A0M2-F1
#
_cell.length_a   1.000
_cell.length_b   1.000
_cell.length_c   1.000
_cell.angle_alpha   90.00
_cell.angle_beta   90.00
_cell.angle_gamma   90.00
#
_symmetry.space_group_name_H-M   'P 1'
#
loop_
_entity.id
_entity.type
_entity.pdbx_description
1 polymer ?
#
loop_
_entity_poly.entity_id
_entity_poly.type
_entity_poly.pdbx_seq_one_letter_code
_entity_poly.pdbx_strand_id
1 'polypeptide(L)'
;MKIHVLTITLSCLFVFQSNSLAADPRLEASKKAVEWQKDETCQFVFFAVLEGLYRDGIQNEIVDAVIGEKIDKKENKIKTHFVFRCELCHATYEAFRTYRNRPEFLDAKGASTFGKGADLKLLKELQSKDARTRIYSMGRLIRPWIMQRIEETRKTPAEKTAMKEKFASYAREGKDILRAHQQAKDGFYLDWRFYGSCQACEAAKDLGKKGF
;
A
#
# COMPACT_ATOMS: atom_id res chain seq x y z
N MET A 1 -73.85 15.84 40.33
CA MET A 1 -72.45 15.97 40.80
C MET A 1 -71.59 14.89 40.17
N LYS A 2 -70.73 15.24 39.21
CA LYS A 2 -69.56 14.44 38.80
C LYS A 2 -68.58 15.41 38.14
N ILE A 3 -67.46 15.62 38.84
CA ILE A 3 -66.34 16.48 38.46
C ILE A 3 -65.46 15.66 37.52
N HIS A 4 -65.13 16.18 36.34
CA HIS A 4 -64.06 15.61 35.53
C HIS A 4 -62.93 16.62 35.33
N VAL A 5 -61.76 16.10 35.69
CA VAL A 5 -60.50 16.74 35.96
C VAL A 5 -59.77 17.01 34.65
N LEU A 6 -59.18 18.20 34.57
CA LEU A 6 -58.21 18.65 33.58
C LEU A 6 -57.03 17.66 33.48
N THR A 7 -56.58 17.33 32.27
CA THR A 7 -55.23 16.79 32.07
C THR A 7 -54.61 17.49 30.87
N ILE A 8 -53.75 18.48 31.15
CA ILE A 8 -52.94 19.18 30.16
C ILE A 8 -51.67 18.34 29.96
N THR A 9 -51.53 17.69 28.82
CA THR A 9 -50.31 16.97 28.42
C THR A 9 -49.29 17.95 27.85
N LEU A 10 -48.29 18.30 28.66
CA LEU A 10 -47.13 19.11 28.28
C LEU A 10 -46.19 18.25 27.41
N SER A 11 -46.10 18.58 26.12
CA SER A 11 -45.21 17.89 25.17
C SER A 11 -43.82 18.53 25.20
N CYS A 12 -42.86 17.93 25.89
CA CYS A 12 -41.44 18.27 25.80
C CYS A 12 -40.86 17.75 24.48
N LEU A 13 -40.68 18.63 23.50
CA LEU A 13 -39.91 18.36 22.28
C LEU A 13 -38.41 18.41 22.61
N PHE A 14 -37.79 17.25 22.83
CA PHE A 14 -36.33 17.11 22.78
C PHE A 14 -35.87 17.22 21.32
N VAL A 15 -35.30 18.36 20.96
CA VAL A 15 -34.57 18.52 19.70
C VAL A 15 -33.24 17.79 19.83
N PHE A 16 -33.17 16.56 19.32
CA PHE A 16 -31.91 15.90 19.03
C PHE A 16 -31.25 16.63 17.84
N GLN A 17 -30.37 17.60 18.13
CA GLN A 17 -29.39 18.05 17.16
C GLN A 17 -28.43 16.90 16.90
N SER A 18 -28.68 16.14 15.84
CA SER A 18 -27.70 15.26 15.24
C SER A 18 -26.53 16.13 14.77
N ASN A 19 -25.44 16.15 15.55
CA ASN A 19 -24.14 16.59 15.07
C ASN A 19 -23.76 15.69 13.90
N SER A 20 -24.08 16.12 12.68
CA SER A 20 -23.50 15.54 11.48
C SER A 20 -21.99 15.70 11.61
N LEU A 21 -21.28 14.60 11.82
CA LEU A 21 -19.84 14.54 11.67
C LEU A 21 -19.52 15.03 10.27
N ALA A 22 -19.02 16.27 10.15
CA ALA A 22 -18.51 16.79 8.90
C ALA A 22 -17.48 15.77 8.37
N ALA A 23 -17.75 15.19 7.20
CA ALA A 23 -16.82 14.28 6.55
C ALA A 23 -15.48 15.02 6.37
N ASP A 24 -14.38 14.41 6.82
CA ASP A 24 -13.04 14.97 6.64
C ASP A 24 -12.80 15.23 5.14
N PRO A 25 -12.54 16.47 4.71
CA PRO A 25 -12.28 16.80 3.30
C PRO A 25 -11.18 15.94 2.66
N ARG A 26 -10.26 15.37 3.46
CA ARG A 26 -9.20 14.46 3.01
C ARG A 26 -9.73 13.06 2.65
N LEU A 27 -10.83 12.63 3.28
CA LEU A 27 -11.58 11.42 2.94
C LEU A 27 -12.51 11.65 1.74
N GLU A 28 -12.97 12.87 1.46
CA GLU A 28 -13.73 13.19 0.25
C GLU A 28 -12.84 13.34 -0.99
N ALA A 29 -11.64 13.96 -0.86
CA ALA A 29 -10.58 13.91 -1.88
C ALA A 29 -10.16 12.48 -2.25
N SER A 30 -10.51 11.53 -1.39
CA SER A 30 -10.22 10.11 -1.53
C SER A 30 -11.07 9.43 -2.63
N LYS A 31 -12.17 10.00 -3.12
CA LYS A 31 -12.93 9.37 -4.22
C LYS A 31 -12.20 9.35 -5.58
N LYS A 32 -11.12 10.13 -5.75
CA LYS A 32 -10.35 10.13 -6.99
C LYS A 32 -9.49 8.87 -7.10
N ALA A 33 -9.47 8.27 -8.30
CA ALA A 33 -8.56 7.17 -8.62
C ALA A 33 -7.10 7.66 -8.54
N VAL A 34 -6.20 6.79 -8.12
CA VAL A 34 -4.76 7.07 -8.08
C VAL A 34 -4.21 7.06 -9.52
N GLU A 35 -3.66 8.17 -9.98
CA GLU A 35 -3.06 8.31 -11.31
C GLU A 35 -1.53 8.14 -11.26
N TRP A 36 -1.06 6.92 -11.00
CA TRP A 36 0.37 6.63 -10.88
C TRP A 36 1.09 6.50 -12.25
N GLN A 37 0.35 6.17 -13.32
CA GLN A 37 0.94 5.84 -14.62
C GLN A 37 1.57 7.03 -15.34
N LYS A 38 1.27 8.25 -14.91
CA LYS A 38 1.82 9.48 -15.52
C LYS A 38 3.01 10.05 -14.74
N ASP A 39 3.30 9.51 -13.56
CA ASP A 39 4.44 9.94 -12.75
C ASP A 39 5.66 9.04 -13.00
N GLU A 40 6.78 9.66 -13.35
CA GLU A 40 8.04 8.97 -13.66
C GLU A 40 8.59 8.18 -12.46
N THR A 41 8.37 8.66 -11.22
CA THR A 41 8.88 8.00 -10.01
C THR A 41 8.07 6.74 -9.72
N CYS A 42 6.74 6.82 -9.88
CA CYS A 42 5.84 5.68 -9.78
C CYS A 42 6.13 4.64 -10.86
N GLN A 43 6.30 5.07 -12.12
CA GLN A 43 6.72 4.18 -13.21
C GLN A 43 8.07 3.51 -12.90
N PHE A 44 9.04 4.28 -12.38
CA PHE A 44 10.33 3.75 -12.00
C PHE A 44 10.21 2.63 -10.96
N VAL A 45 9.42 2.84 -9.90
CA VAL A 45 9.14 1.82 -8.87
C VAL A 45 8.43 0.61 -9.47
N PHE A 46 7.43 0.83 -10.32
CA PHE A 46 6.74 -0.26 -11.01
C PHE A 46 7.72 -1.15 -11.77
N PHE A 47 8.60 -0.57 -12.59
CA PHE A 47 9.58 -1.34 -13.36
C PHE A 47 10.63 -2.00 -12.47
N ALA A 48 11.12 -1.32 -11.42
CA ALA A 48 12.07 -1.92 -10.47
C ALA A 48 11.51 -3.20 -9.83
N VAL A 49 10.26 -3.13 -9.39
CA VAL A 49 9.59 -4.25 -8.74
C VAL A 49 9.31 -5.36 -9.75
N LEU A 50 8.82 -5.02 -10.95
CA LEU A 50 8.55 -5.99 -12.00
C LEU A 50 9.82 -6.75 -12.43
N GLU A 51 10.92 -6.05 -12.64
CA GLU A 51 12.22 -6.64 -12.97
C GLU A 51 12.73 -7.55 -11.85
N GLY A 52 12.63 -7.10 -10.59
CA GLY A 52 13.00 -7.92 -9.43
C GLY A 52 12.19 -9.22 -9.35
N LEU A 53 10.87 -9.16 -9.60
CA LEU A 53 10.00 -10.34 -9.64
C LEU A 53 10.45 -11.36 -10.69
N TYR A 54 10.79 -10.90 -11.90
CA TYR A 54 11.29 -11.78 -12.97
C TYR A 54 12.67 -12.37 -12.66
N ARG A 55 13.61 -11.52 -12.24
CA ARG A 55 14.98 -11.90 -11.95
C ARG A 55 15.05 -12.93 -10.83
N ASP A 56 14.33 -12.68 -9.73
CA ASP A 56 14.37 -13.54 -8.55
C ASP A 56 13.44 -14.77 -8.71
N GLY A 57 12.60 -14.77 -9.74
CA GLY A 57 11.73 -15.89 -10.09
C GLY A 57 10.65 -16.19 -9.06
N ILE A 58 10.02 -15.14 -8.52
CA ILE A 58 9.05 -15.26 -7.43
C ILE A 58 7.85 -16.12 -7.85
N GLN A 59 7.47 -17.11 -7.03
CA GLN A 59 6.33 -17.98 -7.37
C GLN A 59 4.99 -17.28 -7.14
N ASN A 60 3.96 -17.84 -7.79
CA ASN A 60 2.60 -17.32 -7.73
C ASN A 60 2.05 -17.30 -6.30
N GLU A 61 2.41 -18.26 -5.44
CA GLU A 61 1.94 -18.32 -4.06
C GLU A 61 2.41 -17.11 -3.24
N ILE A 62 3.63 -16.63 -3.48
CA ILE A 62 4.14 -15.40 -2.85
C ILE A 62 3.42 -14.18 -3.41
N VAL A 63 3.25 -14.12 -4.72
CA VAL A 63 2.55 -13.01 -5.37
C VAL A 63 1.11 -12.93 -4.85
N ASP A 64 0.41 -14.06 -4.77
CA ASP A 64 -0.95 -14.21 -4.28
C ASP A 64 -1.04 -13.87 -2.79
N ALA A 65 0.00 -14.17 -1.99
CA ALA A 65 0.09 -13.71 -0.61
C ALA A 65 0.20 -12.17 -0.48
N VAL A 66 0.82 -11.50 -1.46
CA VAL A 66 1.02 -10.03 -1.46
C VAL A 66 -0.19 -9.27 -2.01
N ILE A 67 -0.76 -9.69 -3.14
CA ILE A 67 -1.89 -8.99 -3.79
C ILE A 67 -3.25 -9.49 -3.29
N GLY A 68 -3.27 -10.68 -2.68
CA GLY A 68 -4.48 -11.41 -2.29
C GLY A 68 -5.09 -12.22 -3.44
N GLU A 69 -5.55 -13.43 -3.15
CA GLU A 69 -6.15 -14.35 -4.15
C GLU A 69 -7.46 -13.83 -4.79
N LYS A 70 -8.19 -12.91 -4.13
CA LYS A 70 -9.47 -12.36 -4.60
C LYS A 70 -9.69 -10.95 -4.06
N ILE A 71 -10.16 -10.04 -4.92
CA ILE A 71 -10.69 -8.72 -4.51
C ILE A 71 -12.13 -8.95 -4.03
N ASP A 72 -12.29 -9.38 -2.77
CA ASP A 72 -13.58 -9.37 -2.09
C ASP A 72 -13.81 -7.96 -1.50
N LYS A 73 -15.03 -7.41 -1.67
CA LYS A 73 -15.43 -6.12 -1.09
C LYS A 73 -15.37 -6.09 0.45
N LYS A 74 -15.44 -7.23 1.14
CA LYS A 74 -15.35 -7.36 2.60
C LYS A 74 -13.92 -7.48 3.12
N GLU A 75 -12.97 -7.90 2.29
CA GLU A 75 -11.55 -8.02 2.63
C GLU A 75 -10.71 -7.23 1.63
N ASN A 76 -10.45 -5.95 1.90
CA ASN A 76 -9.57 -5.16 1.04
C ASN A 76 -8.11 -5.58 1.25
N LYS A 77 -7.72 -6.70 0.61
CA LYS A 77 -6.40 -7.32 0.74
C LYS A 77 -5.25 -6.43 0.26
N ILE A 78 -5.53 -5.38 -0.53
CA ILE A 78 -4.53 -4.34 -0.85
C ILE A 78 -4.01 -3.71 0.44
N LYS A 79 -4.89 -3.49 1.44
CA LYS A 79 -4.52 -2.90 2.74
C LYS A 79 -3.66 -3.81 3.61
N THR A 80 -3.45 -5.07 3.23
CA THR A 80 -2.67 -6.04 4.00
C THR A 80 -1.17 -5.77 3.92
N HIS A 81 -0.68 -5.33 2.76
CA HIS A 81 0.74 -5.04 2.49
C HIS A 81 0.99 -3.63 1.97
N PHE A 82 -0.05 -2.92 1.53
CA PHE A 82 0.06 -1.60 0.93
C PHE A 82 -0.76 -0.55 1.69
N VAL A 83 -0.28 0.70 1.65
CA VAL A 83 -1.07 1.85 2.11
C VAL A 83 -2.00 2.25 0.96
N PHE A 84 -3.30 2.04 1.17
CA PHE A 84 -4.34 2.34 0.19
C PHE A 84 -4.33 3.82 -0.17
N ARG A 85 -4.28 4.09 -1.48
CA ARG A 85 -4.13 5.41 -2.13
C ARG A 85 -2.76 6.06 -2.09
N CYS A 86 -1.74 5.41 -1.55
CA CYS A 86 -0.37 5.87 -1.75
C CYS A 86 0.11 5.48 -3.16
N GLU A 87 0.58 6.44 -3.96
CA GLU A 87 0.92 6.21 -5.38
C GLU A 87 2.06 5.20 -5.57
N LEU A 88 3.15 5.30 -4.79
CA LEU A 88 4.25 4.33 -4.85
C LEU A 88 3.80 2.92 -4.45
N CYS A 89 2.91 2.83 -3.46
CA CYS A 89 2.34 1.57 -3.03
C CYS A 89 1.39 1.00 -4.08
N HIS A 90 0.64 1.84 -4.78
CA HIS A 90 -0.19 1.45 -5.93
C HIS A 90 0.68 0.93 -7.07
N ALA A 91 1.72 1.67 -7.48
CA ALA A 91 2.65 1.24 -8.53
C ALA A 91 3.31 -0.11 -8.20
N THR A 92 3.70 -0.33 -6.94
CA THR A 92 4.23 -1.62 -6.48
C THR A 92 3.18 -2.73 -6.60
N TYR A 93 1.95 -2.50 -6.15
CA TYR A 93 0.86 -3.47 -6.25
C TYR A 93 0.58 -3.86 -7.72
N GLU A 94 0.57 -2.89 -8.64
CA GLU A 94 0.34 -3.15 -10.06
C GLU A 94 1.49 -3.93 -10.71
N ALA A 95 2.73 -3.78 -10.24
CA ALA A 95 3.85 -4.60 -10.69
C ALA A 95 3.64 -6.08 -10.32
N PHE A 96 3.22 -6.37 -9.08
CA PHE A 96 2.87 -7.73 -8.67
C PHE A 96 1.68 -8.27 -9.46
N ARG A 97 0.63 -7.47 -9.68
CA ARG A 97 -0.51 -7.88 -10.53
C ARG A 97 -0.10 -8.18 -11.95
N THR A 98 0.73 -7.34 -12.55
CA THR A 98 1.22 -7.52 -13.92
C THR A 98 2.00 -8.82 -14.02
N TYR A 99 2.92 -9.03 -13.08
CA TYR A 99 3.69 -10.26 -12.98
C TYR A 99 2.80 -11.49 -12.78
N ARG A 100 1.75 -11.41 -11.94
CA ARG A 100 0.84 -12.55 -11.72
C ARG A 100 0.14 -13.03 -12.99
N ASN A 101 -0.13 -12.10 -13.91
CA ASN A 101 -0.80 -12.32 -15.19
C ASN A 101 0.17 -12.52 -16.35
N ARG A 102 1.46 -12.76 -16.07
CA ARG A 102 2.46 -13.02 -17.10
C ARG A 102 2.15 -14.32 -17.87
N PRO A 103 2.38 -14.37 -19.18
CA PRO A 103 2.33 -15.60 -19.93
C PRO A 103 3.48 -16.54 -19.54
N GLU A 104 3.33 -17.83 -19.81
CA GLU A 104 4.43 -18.78 -19.78
C GLU A 104 5.43 -18.47 -20.90
N PHE A 105 6.71 -18.77 -20.68
CA PHE A 105 7.70 -18.63 -21.75
C PHE A 105 7.51 -19.75 -22.76
N LEU A 106 7.40 -19.38 -24.05
CA LEU A 106 7.12 -20.32 -25.13
C LEU A 106 8.12 -21.49 -25.19
N ASP A 107 9.38 -21.23 -24.89
CA ASP A 107 10.48 -22.20 -25.02
C ASP A 107 10.86 -22.89 -23.71
N ALA A 108 10.14 -22.62 -22.61
CA ALA A 108 10.47 -23.15 -21.30
C ALA A 108 9.29 -23.99 -20.78
N LYS A 109 9.47 -25.32 -20.68
CA LYS A 109 8.46 -26.34 -20.29
C LYS A 109 7.61 -25.95 -19.07
N GLY A 110 6.60 -25.09 -19.24
CA GLY A 110 5.77 -24.53 -18.16
C GLY A 110 6.49 -23.51 -17.25
N ALA A 111 7.68 -23.02 -17.61
CA ALA A 111 8.37 -22.01 -16.83
C ALA A 111 7.89 -20.60 -17.24
N SER A 112 7.57 -19.80 -16.24
CA SER A 112 7.09 -18.40 -16.41
C SER A 112 8.00 -17.39 -15.72
N THR A 113 9.17 -17.82 -15.21
CA THR A 113 10.11 -16.98 -14.46
C THR A 113 11.56 -17.43 -14.70
N PHE A 114 12.55 -16.57 -14.39
CA PHE A 114 13.98 -16.84 -14.63
C PHE A 114 14.75 -17.32 -13.39
N GLY A 115 14.18 -17.16 -12.20
CA GLY A 115 14.85 -17.47 -10.93
C GLY A 115 14.58 -18.89 -10.41
N LYS A 116 15.29 -19.28 -9.34
CA LYS A 116 15.22 -20.62 -8.73
C LYS A 116 13.92 -20.90 -7.96
N GLY A 117 13.04 -19.90 -7.83
CA GLY A 117 11.91 -19.93 -6.91
C GLY A 117 12.32 -19.49 -5.50
N ALA A 118 11.38 -18.91 -4.78
CA ALA A 118 11.51 -18.35 -3.45
C ALA A 118 11.37 -19.37 -2.30
N ASP A 119 11.78 -18.88 -1.13
CA ASP A 119 11.91 -19.52 0.17
C ASP A 119 10.54 -19.72 0.86
N LEU A 120 10.23 -20.95 1.30
CA LEU A 120 9.03 -21.28 2.08
C LEU A 120 8.90 -20.43 3.36
N LYS A 121 10.02 -19.96 3.92
CA LYS A 121 10.03 -19.04 5.05
C LYS A 121 9.39 -17.70 4.68
N LEU A 122 9.74 -17.16 3.52
CA LEU A 122 9.22 -15.87 3.06
C LEU A 122 7.71 -15.91 2.86
N LEU A 123 7.18 -16.99 2.27
CA LEU A 123 5.74 -17.19 2.12
C LEU A 123 5.03 -17.16 3.48
N LYS A 124 5.55 -17.92 4.47
CA LYS A 124 4.99 -17.94 5.84
C LYS A 124 5.01 -16.56 6.49
N GLU A 125 6.09 -15.80 6.32
CA GLU A 125 6.20 -14.46 6.89
C GLU A 125 5.23 -13.47 6.22
N LEU A 126 5.04 -13.56 4.91
CA LEU A 126 4.07 -12.74 4.16
C LEU A 126 2.61 -13.06 4.49
N GLN A 127 2.32 -14.29 4.91
CA GLN A 127 1.00 -14.73 5.37
C GLN A 127 0.78 -14.51 6.87
N SER A 128 1.77 -13.97 7.59
CA SER A 128 1.67 -13.77 9.04
C SER A 128 0.51 -12.82 9.41
N LYS A 129 -0.21 -13.19 10.47
CA LYS A 129 -1.22 -12.32 11.11
C LYS A 129 -0.56 -11.11 11.78
N ASP A 130 0.70 -11.25 12.22
CA ASP A 130 1.47 -10.13 12.75
C ASP A 130 1.85 -9.16 11.62
N ALA A 131 1.29 -7.95 11.70
CA ALA A 131 1.54 -6.90 10.72
C ALA A 131 3.03 -6.56 10.61
N ARG A 132 3.77 -6.60 11.72
CA ARG A 132 5.20 -6.30 11.72
C ARG A 132 6.00 -7.28 10.87
N THR A 133 5.83 -8.57 11.14
CA THR A 133 6.47 -9.65 10.39
C THR A 133 6.14 -9.52 8.91
N ARG A 134 4.87 -9.37 8.56
CA ARG A 134 4.43 -9.29 7.18
C ARG A 134 5.02 -8.10 6.43
N ILE A 135 4.96 -6.92 7.05
CA ILE A 135 5.40 -5.66 6.43
C ILE A 135 6.92 -5.61 6.25
N TYR A 136 7.70 -6.04 7.24
CA TYR A 136 9.16 -6.11 7.06
C TYR A 136 9.60 -7.17 6.05
N SER A 137 8.85 -8.27 5.93
CA SER A 137 9.15 -9.32 4.94
C SER A 137 8.89 -8.83 3.52
N MET A 138 7.80 -8.08 3.32
CA MET A 138 7.58 -7.34 2.08
C MET A 138 8.75 -6.36 1.81
N GLY A 139 9.16 -5.60 2.81
CA GLY A 139 10.31 -4.69 2.70
C GLY A 139 11.60 -5.35 2.25
N ARG A 140 11.90 -6.55 2.75
CA ARG A 140 13.10 -7.33 2.36
C ARG A 140 13.10 -7.74 0.88
N LEU A 141 11.92 -7.86 0.26
CA LEU A 141 11.80 -8.13 -1.17
C LEU A 141 12.01 -6.87 -2.01
N ILE A 142 11.16 -5.86 -1.80
CA ILE A 142 11.06 -4.74 -2.74
C ILE A 142 12.15 -3.69 -2.57
N ARG A 143 12.70 -3.49 -1.36
CA ARG A 143 13.72 -2.45 -1.13
C ARG A 143 15.00 -2.75 -1.92
N PRO A 144 15.58 -3.97 -1.89
CA PRO A 144 16.73 -4.29 -2.72
C PRO A 144 16.51 -4.06 -4.21
N TRP A 145 15.32 -4.38 -4.74
CA TRP A 145 15.02 -4.23 -6.16
C TRP A 145 15.00 -2.76 -6.60
N ILE A 146 14.37 -1.88 -5.81
CA ILE A 146 14.36 -0.44 -6.06
C ILE A 146 15.77 0.13 -5.96
N MET A 147 16.52 -0.25 -4.92
CA MET A 147 17.90 0.22 -4.72
C MET A 147 18.81 -0.20 -5.87
N GLN A 148 18.73 -1.46 -6.30
CA GLN A 148 19.52 -1.98 -7.40
C GLN A 148 19.21 -1.25 -8.71
N ARG A 149 17.93 -1.03 -9.04
CA ARG A 149 17.59 -0.28 -10.25
C ARG A 149 18.17 1.14 -10.22
N ILE A 150 18.20 1.77 -9.04
CA ILE A 150 18.79 3.11 -8.88
C ILE A 150 20.30 3.08 -9.13
N GLU A 151 20.99 2.08 -8.58
CA GLU A 151 22.42 1.87 -8.80
C GLU A 151 22.73 1.64 -10.29
N GLU A 152 21.92 0.83 -10.97
CA GLU A 152 22.04 0.47 -12.39
C GLU A 152 21.60 1.59 -13.36
N THR A 153 20.89 2.62 -12.87
CA THR A 153 20.56 3.76 -13.73
C THR A 153 21.81 4.53 -14.15
N ARG A 154 21.86 4.88 -15.45
CA ARG A 154 22.88 5.78 -16.01
C ARG A 154 22.62 7.27 -15.70
N LYS A 155 21.93 7.55 -14.58
CA LYS A 155 21.61 8.90 -14.15
C LYS A 155 22.83 9.58 -13.55
N THR A 156 22.97 10.88 -13.85
CA THR A 156 23.98 11.74 -13.24
C THR A 156 23.77 11.87 -11.72
N PRO A 157 24.78 12.27 -10.94
CA PRO A 157 24.63 12.52 -9.51
C PRO A 157 23.50 13.52 -9.18
N ALA A 158 23.33 14.56 -10.02
CA ALA A 158 22.27 15.54 -9.87
C ALA A 158 20.87 14.92 -10.08
N GLU A 159 20.69 14.11 -11.12
CA GLU A 159 19.43 13.40 -11.35
C GLU A 159 19.11 12.38 -10.24
N LYS A 160 20.13 11.68 -9.74
CA LYS A 160 19.97 10.77 -8.60
C LYS A 160 19.57 11.51 -7.32
N THR A 161 20.09 12.72 -7.12
CA THR A 161 19.69 13.61 -6.02
C THR A 161 18.24 14.09 -6.16
N ALA A 162 17.85 14.57 -7.34
CA ALA A 162 16.46 14.97 -7.62
C ALA A 162 15.48 13.81 -7.46
N MET A 163 15.86 12.61 -7.91
CA MET A 163 15.09 11.38 -7.71
C MET A 163 14.89 11.10 -6.21
N LYS A 164 15.97 11.17 -5.42
CA LYS A 164 15.92 10.99 -3.96
C LYS A 164 14.98 11.98 -3.28
N GLU A 165 14.96 13.23 -3.71
CA GLU A 165 14.03 14.25 -3.19
C GLU A 165 12.56 13.92 -3.52
N LYS A 166 12.27 13.51 -4.76
CA LYS A 166 10.92 13.05 -5.16
C LYS A 166 10.47 11.86 -4.32
N PHE A 167 11.33 10.85 -4.18
CA PHE A 167 11.09 9.68 -3.35
C PHE A 167 10.82 10.04 -1.87
N ALA A 168 11.56 11.02 -1.32
CA ALA A 168 11.32 11.53 0.02
C ALA A 168 9.97 12.27 0.16
N SER A 169 9.52 12.99 -0.88
CA SER A 169 8.19 13.60 -0.90
C SER A 169 7.09 12.55 -0.83
N TYR A 170 7.17 11.54 -1.71
CA TYR A 170 6.24 10.42 -1.70
C TYR A 170 6.21 9.68 -0.37
N ALA A 171 7.37 9.55 0.30
CA ALA A 171 7.43 8.93 1.62
C ALA A 171 6.72 9.74 2.72
N ARG A 172 6.75 11.08 2.62
CA ARG A 172 5.98 11.96 3.51
C ARG A 172 4.48 11.86 3.21
N GLU A 173 4.08 11.94 1.96
CA GLU A 173 2.68 11.85 1.55
C GLU A 173 2.07 10.49 1.93
N GLY A 174 2.78 9.38 1.65
CA GLY A 174 2.35 8.04 2.04
C GLY A 174 2.22 7.87 3.56
N LYS A 175 3.10 8.53 4.34
CA LYS A 175 3.01 8.59 5.80
C LYS A 175 1.76 9.35 6.27
N ASP A 176 1.46 10.48 5.65
CA ASP A 176 0.31 11.30 6.00
C ASP A 176 -1.01 10.57 5.67
N ILE A 177 -1.06 9.85 4.54
CA ILE A 177 -2.19 8.97 4.19
C ILE A 177 -2.36 7.86 5.23
N LEU A 178 -1.27 7.17 5.61
CA LEU A 178 -1.33 6.13 6.64
C LEU A 178 -1.83 6.69 7.97
N ARG A 179 -1.35 7.86 8.37
CA ARG A 179 -1.78 8.54 9.59
C ARG A 179 -3.27 8.90 9.54
N ALA A 180 -3.76 9.38 8.41
CA ALA A 180 -5.17 9.68 8.23
C ALA A 180 -6.05 8.43 8.39
N HIS A 181 -5.66 7.29 7.80
CA HIS A 181 -6.35 6.01 8.00
C HIS A 181 -6.36 5.57 9.47
N GLN A 182 -5.23 5.72 10.17
CA GLN A 182 -5.11 5.40 11.60
C GLN A 182 -5.99 6.30 12.47
N GLN A 183 -6.07 7.60 12.17
CA GLN A 183 -6.92 8.57 12.86
C GLN A 183 -8.41 8.27 12.62
N ALA A 184 -8.76 7.85 11.41
CA ALA A 184 -10.10 7.38 11.05
C ALA A 184 -10.46 6.00 11.66
N LYS A 185 -9.55 5.39 12.43
CA LYS A 185 -9.71 4.07 13.04
C LYS A 185 -10.01 2.96 12.02
N ASP A 186 -9.41 3.06 10.82
CA ASP A 186 -9.46 1.97 9.84
C ASP A 186 -8.75 0.74 10.40
N GLY A 187 -9.52 -0.33 10.68
CA GLY A 187 -9.05 -1.53 11.38
C GLY A 187 -7.83 -2.19 10.74
N PHE A 188 -7.64 -2.06 9.43
CA PHE A 188 -6.47 -2.62 8.72
C PHE A 188 -5.14 -1.96 9.12
N TYR A 189 -5.17 -0.68 9.48
CA TYR A 189 -3.96 0.12 9.72
C TYR A 189 -3.68 0.39 11.20
N LEU A 190 -4.59 0.02 12.10
CA LEU A 190 -4.39 0.15 13.53
C LEU A 190 -3.19 -0.67 14.02
N ASP A 191 -2.96 -1.84 13.41
CA ASP A 191 -1.82 -2.71 13.74
C ASP A 191 -0.50 -2.22 13.14
N TRP A 192 -0.53 -1.19 12.30
CA TRP A 192 0.63 -0.61 11.64
C TRP A 192 1.25 0.56 12.43
N ARG A 193 0.87 0.77 13.69
CA ARG A 193 1.41 1.86 14.54
C ARG A 193 2.93 1.80 14.72
N PHE A 194 3.54 0.63 14.59
CA PHE A 194 5.00 0.46 14.62
C PHE A 194 5.69 1.06 13.39
N TYR A 195 4.92 1.44 12.37
CA TYR A 195 5.41 1.68 11.02
C TYR A 195 5.13 3.11 10.57
N GLY A 196 6.14 3.75 9.99
CA GLY A 196 6.12 5.19 9.72
C GLY A 196 5.81 5.59 8.27
N SER A 197 5.98 4.72 7.27
CA SER A 197 5.62 4.99 5.85
C SER A 197 5.67 3.70 5.04
N CYS A 198 4.99 3.57 3.89
CA CYS A 198 4.88 2.31 3.12
C CYS A 198 6.22 1.70 2.65
N GLN A 199 6.32 0.40 2.32
CA GLN A 199 7.64 -0.24 2.08
C GLN A 199 8.37 0.29 0.84
N ALA A 200 7.63 0.66 -0.21
CA ALA A 200 8.18 1.40 -1.35
C ALA A 200 8.70 2.80 -0.93
N CYS A 201 8.00 3.43 0.02
CA CYS A 201 8.43 4.68 0.65
C CYS A 201 9.59 4.52 1.65
N GLU A 202 9.84 3.34 2.19
CA GLU A 202 11.04 3.09 3.02
C GLU A 202 12.27 2.85 2.15
N ALA A 203 12.11 2.25 0.96
CA ALA A 203 13.19 2.19 -0.04
C ALA A 203 13.71 3.60 -0.38
N ALA A 204 12.79 4.57 -0.51
CA ALA A 204 13.12 5.99 -0.65
C ALA A 204 14.05 6.52 0.46
N LYS A 205 13.79 6.11 1.71
CA LYS A 205 14.55 6.58 2.87
C LYS A 205 15.93 5.93 2.96
N ASP A 206 16.10 4.73 2.42
CA ASP A 206 17.41 4.06 2.36
C ASP A 206 18.38 4.77 1.40
N LEU A 207 17.87 5.30 0.29
CA LEU A 207 18.63 6.22 -0.59
C LEU A 207 19.13 7.45 0.18
N GLY A 208 18.34 7.90 1.16
CA GLY A 208 18.71 8.83 2.22
C GLY A 208 20.11 8.59 2.78
N LYS A 209 20.36 7.34 3.17
CA LYS A 209 21.45 6.93 4.06
C LYS A 209 22.68 6.40 3.34
N LYS A 210 22.52 5.77 2.17
CA LYS A 210 23.65 5.14 1.47
C LYS A 210 24.63 6.13 0.82
N GLY A 211 24.26 7.41 0.67
CA GLY A 211 25.04 8.35 -0.14
C GLY A 211 25.04 7.92 -1.61
N PHE A 212 25.30 8.86 -2.52
CA PHE A 212 25.70 8.53 -3.89
C PHE A 212 27.18 8.83 -4.02
#